data_AF-A0A2B7YTM0-F1
#
_entry.id   AF-A0A2B7YTM0-F1
#
_cell.length_a   1.000
_cell.length_b   1.000
_cell.length_c   1.000
_cell.angle_alpha   90.00
_cell.angle_beta   90.00
_cell.angle_gamma   90.00
#
_symmetry.space_group_name_H-M   'P 1'
#
loop_
_entity.id
_entity.type
_entity.pdbx_description
1 polymer ?
#
loop_
_entity_poly.entity_id
_entity_poly.type
_entity_poly.pdbx_seq_one_letter_code
_entity_poly.pdbx_strand_id
1 'polypeptide(L)'
;MKKFVLCIFIILSLGVFAQKIKSNGKSHFDKILWTLWSEKAPDLDEPSGMGLLEIVKKKGNYYFSESYIMKNEINQVNVKSLKKLEIYQNIYLIDNEGNIYGYDLAKKKPVLIDKDLNIIKYYYEYHD
;
A
#
# COMPACT_ATOMS: atom_id res chain seq x y z
N MET A 1 -0.83 15.58 -44.64
CA MET A 1 -0.33 14.55 -43.69
C MET A 1 0.44 15.07 -42.47
N LYS A 2 0.66 16.39 -42.27
CA LYS A 2 1.36 16.89 -41.06
C LYS A 2 0.46 17.09 -39.81
N LYS A 3 -0.84 17.33 -39.99
CA LYS A 3 -1.77 17.62 -38.87
C LYS A 3 -2.21 16.36 -38.09
N PHE A 4 -2.23 15.19 -38.73
CA PHE A 4 -2.66 13.94 -38.09
C PHE A 4 -1.63 13.36 -37.11
N VAL A 5 -0.34 13.56 -37.39
CA VAL A 5 0.75 13.05 -36.52
C VAL A 5 0.80 13.79 -35.18
N LEU A 6 0.47 15.08 -35.17
CA LEU A 6 0.46 15.88 -33.93
C LEU A 6 -0.67 15.43 -32.97
N CYS A 7 -1.85 15.11 -33.49
CA CYS A 7 -2.96 14.61 -32.67
C CYS A 7 -2.66 13.24 -32.06
N ILE A 8 -1.97 12.36 -32.79
CA ILE A 8 -1.52 11.06 -32.29
C ILE A 8 -0.51 11.24 -31.15
N PHE A 9 0.45 12.17 -31.28
CA PHE A 9 1.41 12.49 -30.20
C PHE A 9 0.73 13.05 -28.94
N ILE A 10 -0.29 13.89 -29.08
CA ILE A 10 -1.03 14.42 -27.93
C ILE A 10 -1.79 13.29 -27.22
N ILE A 11 -2.49 12.42 -27.96
CA ILE A 11 -3.26 11.30 -27.39
C ILE A 11 -2.32 10.25 -26.76
N LEU A 12 -1.15 9.98 -27.35
CA LEU A 12 -0.13 9.10 -26.75
C LEU A 12 0.55 9.71 -25.53
N SER A 13 0.72 11.05 -25.46
CA SER A 13 1.28 11.73 -24.29
C SER A 13 0.36 11.71 -23.06
N LEU A 14 -0.94 11.49 -23.26
CA LEU A 14 -1.92 11.24 -22.19
C LEU A 14 -1.88 9.79 -21.66
N GLY A 15 -1.18 8.87 -22.36
CA GLY A 15 -1.18 7.44 -22.06
C GLY A 15 -0.19 6.98 -20.97
N VAL A 16 0.58 7.90 -20.36
CA VAL A 16 1.55 7.56 -19.31
C VAL A 16 1.36 8.45 -18.08
N PHE A 17 0.11 8.69 -17.67
CA PHE A 17 -0.14 9.09 -16.29
C PHE A 17 -0.10 7.84 -15.45
N ALA A 18 1.00 7.64 -14.72
CA ALA A 18 1.07 6.64 -13.67
C ALA A 18 -0.20 6.77 -12.80
N GLN A 19 -0.89 5.65 -12.57
CA GLN A 19 -2.17 5.67 -11.89
C GLN A 19 -1.96 6.17 -10.46
N LYS A 20 -2.51 7.34 -10.14
CA LYS A 20 -2.43 7.90 -8.79
C LYS A 20 -3.48 7.30 -7.87
N ILE A 21 -3.13 7.14 -6.61
CA ILE A 21 -4.08 6.68 -5.59
C ILE A 21 -5.22 7.69 -5.42
N LYS A 22 -6.47 7.19 -5.30
CA LYS A 22 -7.63 8.00 -4.97
C LYS A 22 -7.80 8.07 -3.44
N SER A 23 -7.49 9.23 -2.86
CA SER A 23 -7.72 9.52 -1.44
C SER A 23 -8.88 10.52 -1.24
N ASN A 24 -9.52 10.47 -0.08
CA ASN A 24 -10.48 11.49 0.37
C ASN A 24 -9.88 12.43 1.44
N GLY A 25 -8.56 12.44 1.61
CA GLY A 25 -7.86 13.26 2.59
C GLY A 25 -7.87 12.72 4.02
N LYS A 26 -8.41 11.52 4.26
CA LYS A 26 -8.32 10.82 5.55
C LYS A 26 -7.33 9.66 5.47
N SER A 27 -6.78 9.26 6.62
CA SER A 27 -5.72 8.25 6.66
C SER A 27 -6.19 6.82 6.44
N HIS A 28 -7.42 6.49 6.83
CA HIS A 28 -7.97 5.13 6.79
C HIS A 28 -7.04 4.09 7.43
N PHE A 29 -6.30 4.48 8.47
CA PHE A 29 -5.41 3.56 9.18
C PHE A 29 -6.18 2.37 9.77
N ASP A 30 -7.45 2.54 10.11
CA ASP A 30 -8.36 1.47 10.53
C ASP A 30 -8.50 0.34 9.49
N LYS A 31 -8.27 0.62 8.20
CA LYS A 31 -8.37 -0.35 7.10
C LYS A 31 -7.07 -1.08 6.77
N ILE A 32 -5.95 -0.58 7.30
CA ILE A 32 -4.62 -1.11 6.98
C ILE A 32 -3.88 -1.68 8.20
N LEU A 33 -4.31 -1.31 9.41
CA LEU A 33 -3.74 -1.83 10.64
C LEU A 33 -4.35 -3.18 11.00
N TRP A 34 -3.51 -4.10 11.45
CA TRP A 34 -3.92 -5.44 11.90
C TRP A 34 -4.63 -6.25 10.82
N THR A 35 -4.23 -6.02 9.57
CA THR A 35 -4.76 -6.71 8.40
C THR A 35 -3.60 -7.40 7.72
N LEU A 36 -3.73 -8.70 7.50
CA LEU A 36 -2.76 -9.48 6.74
C LEU A 36 -2.93 -9.19 5.26
N TRP A 37 -1.83 -8.86 4.61
CA TRP A 37 -1.78 -8.59 3.19
C TRP A 37 -0.97 -9.66 2.50
N SER A 38 -1.44 -10.05 1.33
CA SER A 38 -0.67 -10.89 0.41
C SER A 38 -0.67 -10.26 -0.97
N GLU A 39 0.35 -10.58 -1.75
CA GLU A 39 0.30 -10.32 -3.18
C GLU A 39 -0.78 -11.16 -3.84
N LYS A 40 -1.18 -10.76 -5.05
CA LYS A 40 -2.13 -11.51 -5.86
C LYS A 40 -1.53 -12.87 -6.24
N ALA A 41 -2.34 -13.93 -6.21
CA ALA A 41 -1.99 -15.20 -6.83
C ALA A 41 -1.75 -15.02 -8.35
N PRO A 42 -0.83 -15.80 -8.97
CA PRO A 42 -0.52 -15.66 -10.39
C PRO A 42 -1.74 -15.83 -11.32
N ASP A 43 -2.59 -16.81 -10.99
CA ASP A 43 -3.67 -17.26 -11.88
C ASP A 43 -5.09 -16.97 -11.33
N LEU A 44 -5.20 -16.41 -10.12
CA LEU A 44 -6.48 -16.17 -9.43
C LEU A 44 -6.61 -14.72 -8.96
N ASP A 45 -7.83 -14.20 -8.89
CA ASP A 45 -8.11 -12.87 -8.32
C ASP A 45 -8.23 -12.88 -6.79
N GLU A 46 -7.26 -13.53 -6.15
CA GLU A 46 -7.25 -13.86 -4.72
C GLU A 46 -5.84 -13.65 -4.14
N PRO A 47 -5.70 -13.50 -2.81
CA PRO A 47 -4.39 -13.46 -2.18
C PRO A 47 -3.62 -14.76 -2.41
N SER A 48 -2.30 -14.66 -2.64
CA SER A 48 -1.44 -15.83 -2.85
C SER A 48 -1.19 -16.64 -1.57
N GLY A 49 -1.40 -16.04 -0.40
CA GLY A 49 -0.99 -16.58 0.90
C GLY A 49 0.52 -16.56 1.14
N MET A 50 1.32 -16.23 0.12
CA MET A 50 2.77 -16.09 0.22
C MET A 50 3.16 -14.64 0.53
N GLY A 51 4.30 -14.48 1.21
CA GLY A 51 4.87 -13.18 1.54
C GLY A 51 3.89 -12.31 2.34
N LEU A 52 3.34 -12.86 3.42
CA LEU A 52 2.35 -12.17 4.25
C LEU A 52 2.97 -10.95 4.93
N LEU A 53 2.28 -9.82 4.83
CA LEU A 53 2.69 -8.54 5.38
C LEU A 53 1.62 -8.04 6.33
N GLU A 54 2.04 -7.36 7.39
CA GLU A 54 1.11 -6.74 8.33
C GLU A 54 1.66 -5.41 8.82
N ILE A 55 0.77 -4.42 8.96
CA ILE A 55 1.08 -3.19 9.68
C ILE A 55 0.43 -3.23 11.07
N VAL A 56 1.24 -3.07 12.10
CA VAL A 56 0.81 -3.13 13.50
C VAL A 56 1.02 -1.80 14.21
N LYS A 57 0.28 -1.58 15.30
CA LYS A 57 0.40 -0.38 16.14
C LYS A 57 0.80 -0.74 17.57
N LYS A 58 1.93 -0.23 18.05
CA LYS A 58 2.39 -0.44 19.43
C LYS A 58 2.83 0.86 20.07
N LYS A 59 2.29 1.18 21.26
CA LYS A 59 2.61 2.40 22.04
C LYS A 59 2.58 3.66 21.16
N GLY A 60 1.52 3.84 20.38
CA GLY A 60 1.33 5.00 19.50
C GLY A 60 2.16 4.99 18.20
N ASN A 61 3.09 4.05 18.03
CA ASN A 61 3.95 3.95 16.85
C ASN A 61 3.46 2.85 15.89
N TYR A 62 3.83 2.98 14.63
CA TYR A 62 3.48 2.08 13.53
C TYR A 62 4.67 1.25 13.11
N TYR A 63 4.44 -0.02 12.79
CA TYR A 63 5.49 -0.94 12.38
C TYR A 63 4.99 -1.87 11.29
N PHE A 64 5.87 -2.18 10.35
CA PHE A 64 5.69 -3.19 9.32
C PHE A 64 6.32 -4.50 9.79
N SER A 65 5.60 -5.60 9.58
CA SER A 65 5.98 -6.96 9.94
C SER A 65 5.83 -7.87 8.73
N GLU A 66 6.82 -8.73 8.49
CA GLU A 66 6.78 -9.81 7.48
C GLU A 66 6.28 -11.13 8.09
N SER A 67 5.60 -11.04 9.23
CA SER A 67 5.04 -12.17 9.95
C SER A 67 3.75 -11.73 10.62
N TYR A 68 2.79 -12.64 10.72
CA TYR A 68 1.54 -12.37 11.41
C TYR A 68 1.77 -12.17 12.91
N ILE A 69 1.26 -11.07 13.45
CA ILE A 69 1.30 -10.74 14.87
C ILE A 69 -0.13 -10.59 15.35
N MET A 70 -0.57 -11.50 16.21
CA MET A 70 -1.89 -11.36 16.81
C MET A 70 -1.96 -10.08 17.66
N LYS A 71 -3.08 -9.35 17.54
CA LYS A 71 -3.29 -8.06 18.20
C LYS A 71 -3.15 -8.12 19.73
N ASN A 72 -3.50 -9.24 20.35
CA ASN A 72 -3.34 -9.48 21.79
C ASN A 72 -1.88 -9.78 22.20
N GLU A 73 -1.02 -10.20 21.27
CA GLU A 73 0.38 -10.59 21.51
C GLU A 73 1.38 -9.45 21.29
N ILE A 74 0.99 -8.37 20.61
CA ILE A 74 1.89 -7.23 20.27
C ILE A 74 2.65 -6.66 21.47
N ASN A 75 2.06 -6.71 22.66
CA ASN A 75 2.70 -6.21 23.87
C ASN A 75 3.99 -6.98 24.19
N GLN A 76 4.06 -8.26 23.82
CA GLN A 76 5.19 -9.16 24.02
C GLN A 76 6.23 -9.07 22.89
N VAL A 77 5.83 -8.60 21.70
CA VAL A 77 6.72 -8.49 20.53
C VAL A 77 7.86 -7.49 20.76
N ASN A 78 9.09 -7.91 20.44
CA ASN A 78 10.24 -7.02 20.43
C ASN A 78 10.22 -6.10 19.18
N VAL A 79 9.97 -4.81 19.37
CA VAL A 79 9.88 -3.86 18.24
C VAL A 79 11.18 -3.67 17.47
N LYS A 80 12.34 -4.05 18.04
CA LYS A 80 13.63 -3.95 17.34
C LYS A 80 13.72 -4.86 16.11
N SER A 81 12.90 -5.90 16.03
CA SER A 81 12.82 -6.78 14.87
C SER A 81 11.79 -6.32 13.83
N LEU A 82 11.07 -5.23 14.08
CA LEU A 82 10.05 -4.70 13.17
C LEU A 82 10.56 -3.44 12.47
N LYS A 83 10.14 -3.23 11.23
CA LYS A 83 10.47 -2.03 10.46
C LYS A 83 9.54 -0.90 10.90
N LYS A 84 10.08 0.13 11.56
CA LYS A 84 9.27 1.27 12.02
C LYS A 84 8.75 2.07 10.81
N LEU A 85 7.49 2.50 10.89
CA LEU A 85 6.85 3.37 9.92
C LEU A 85 6.58 4.75 10.53
N GLU A 86 6.66 5.77 9.70
CA GLU A 86 6.31 7.15 10.04
C GLU A 86 5.03 7.59 9.33
N ILE A 87 4.35 8.60 9.86
CA ILE A 87 3.18 9.17 9.20
C ILE A 87 3.67 10.06 8.06
N TYR A 88 3.17 9.81 6.85
CA TYR A 88 3.46 10.60 5.66
C TYR A 88 2.20 11.35 5.19
N GLN A 89 2.34 12.66 5.01
CA GLN A 89 1.25 13.57 4.60
C GLN A 89 -0.04 13.45 5.44
N ASN A 90 0.08 13.03 6.71
CA ASN A 90 -1.03 12.77 7.64
C ASN A 90 -2.00 11.63 7.24
N ILE A 91 -1.83 11.04 6.06
CA ILE A 91 -2.80 10.08 5.49
C ILE A 91 -2.19 8.73 5.12
N TYR A 92 -0.86 8.64 5.05
CA TYR A 92 -0.15 7.43 4.69
C TYR A 92 0.86 7.04 5.77
N LEU A 93 1.42 5.84 5.63
CA LEU A 93 2.58 5.39 6.39
C LEU A 93 3.76 5.21 5.45
N ILE A 94 4.96 5.61 5.85
CA ILE A 94 6.18 5.50 5.04
C ILE A 94 7.25 4.72 5.80
N ASP A 95 8.01 3.89 5.10
CA ASP A 95 9.20 3.24 5.64
C ASP A 95 10.48 4.05 5.37
N ASN A 96 11.61 3.58 5.89
CA ASN A 96 12.91 4.23 5.69
C ASN A 96 13.47 4.13 4.26
N GLU A 97 12.91 3.26 3.41
CA GLU A 97 13.28 3.12 2.00
C GLU A 97 12.45 4.03 1.09
N GLY A 98 11.40 4.65 1.62
CA GLY A 98 10.51 5.53 0.88
C GLY A 98 9.30 4.82 0.27
N ASN A 99 9.03 3.58 0.65
CA ASN A 99 7.80 2.87 0.33
C ASN A 99 6.67 3.45 1.17
N ILE A 100 5.58 3.85 0.50
CA ILE A 100 4.43 4.44 1.17
C ILE A 100 3.24 3.48 1.10
N TYR A 101 2.61 3.25 2.25
CA TYR A 101 1.50 2.34 2.43
C TYR A 101 0.23 3.12 2.72
N GLY A 102 -0.86 2.74 2.06
CA GLY A 102 -2.17 3.36 2.23
C GLY A 102 -3.30 2.45 1.80
N TYR A 103 -4.49 3.03 1.70
CA TYR A 103 -5.69 2.33 1.26
C TYR A 103 -6.36 3.07 0.10
N ASP A 104 -6.54 2.39 -1.02
CA ASP A 104 -7.27 2.93 -2.17
C ASP A 104 -8.77 2.69 -1.99
N LEU A 105 -9.54 3.76 -1.81
CA LEU A 105 -10.98 3.69 -1.60
C LEU A 105 -11.76 3.25 -2.84
N ALA A 106 -11.24 3.48 -4.05
CA ALA A 106 -11.90 3.07 -5.28
C ALA A 106 -11.77 1.57 -5.51
N LYS A 107 -10.58 1.02 -5.23
CA LYS A 107 -10.32 -0.42 -5.35
C LYS A 107 -10.65 -1.21 -4.09
N LYS A 108 -10.84 -0.53 -2.96
CA LYS A 108 -11.04 -1.13 -1.63
C LYS A 108 -9.90 -2.09 -1.27
N LYS A 109 -8.65 -1.66 -1.50
CA LYS A 109 -7.46 -2.49 -1.31
C LYS A 109 -6.32 -1.70 -0.66
N PRO A 110 -5.48 -2.35 0.16
CA PRO A 110 -4.19 -1.82 0.54
C PRO A 110 -3.30 -1.64 -0.69
N VAL A 111 -2.43 -0.63 -0.64
CA VAL A 111 -1.63 -0.23 -1.79
C VAL A 111 -0.25 0.26 -1.36
N LEU A 112 0.75 -0.12 -2.14
CA LEU A 112 2.10 0.43 -2.11
C LEU A 112 2.21 1.54 -3.16
N ILE A 113 2.65 2.72 -2.75
CA ILE A 113 2.84 3.89 -3.60
C ILE A 113 4.25 4.47 -3.44
N ASP A 114 4.73 5.17 -4.46
CA ASP A 114 5.97 5.94 -4.39
C ASP A 114 5.73 7.35 -3.80
N LYS A 115 6.82 8.12 -3.66
CA LYS A 115 6.78 9.48 -3.10
C LYS A 115 5.97 10.47 -3.94
N ASP A 116 5.81 10.21 -5.23
CA ASP A 116 4.99 10.97 -6.17
C ASP A 116 3.51 10.53 -6.17
N LEU A 117 3.17 9.60 -5.26
CA LEU A 117 1.85 8.99 -5.07
C LEU A 117 1.38 8.16 -6.27
N ASN A 118 2.32 7.68 -7.07
CA ASN A 118 2.03 6.70 -8.11
C ASN A 118 1.88 5.33 -7.48
N ILE A 119 0.88 4.58 -7.95
CA ILE A 119 0.64 3.22 -7.47
C ILE A 119 1.73 2.30 -8.03
N ILE A 120 2.46 1.66 -7.14
CA ILE A 120 3.45 0.63 -7.48
C ILE A 120 2.75 -0.73 -7.57
N LYS A 121 2.01 -1.12 -6.53
CA LYS A 121 1.25 -2.38 -6.51
C LYS A 121 0.09 -2.35 -5.51
N TYR A 122 -0.93 -3.16 -5.80
CA TYR A 122 -2.03 -3.46 -4.88
C TYR A 122 -1.76 -4.75 -4.12
N TYR A 123 -2.22 -4.82 -2.88
CA TYR A 123 -2.28 -6.04 -2.10
C TYR A 123 -3.72 -6.54 -1.97
N TYR A 124 -3.86 -7.80 -1.57
CA TYR A 124 -5.12 -8.43 -1.21
C TYR A 124 -5.12 -8.64 0.30
N GLU A 125 -6.25 -8.36 0.93
CA GLU A 125 -6.48 -8.78 2.32
C GLU A 125 -6.53 -10.31 2.33
N TYR A 126 -5.75 -10.92 3.22
CA TYR A 126 -5.68 -12.35 3.42
C TYR A 126 -6.36 -12.69 4.74
N HIS A 127 -7.25 -13.68 4.69
CA HIS A 127 -7.96 -14.21 5.84
C HIS A 127 -7.71 -15.73 5.85
N ASP A 128 -7.16 -16.24 6.95
CA ASP A 128 -7.06 -17.68 7.22
C ASP A 128 -8.45 -18.30 7.50
#